data_AF-A0A2S3Z9A4-F1
#
_entry.id   AF-A0A2S3Z9A4-F1
#
_cell.length_a   1.000
_cell.length_b   1.000
_cell.length_c   1.000
_cell.angle_alpha   90.00
_cell.angle_beta   90.00
_cell.angle_gamma   90.00
#
_symmetry.space_group_name_H-M   'P 1'
#
loop_
_entity.id
_entity.type
_entity.pdbx_description
1 polymer ?
#
loop_
_entity_poly.entity_id
_entity_poly.type
_entity_poly.pdbx_seq_one_letter_code
_entity_poly.pdbx_strand_id
1 'polypeptide(L)'
;MTIPAIGSVPAVSATSYLPASTATGATESSDTGFASALTGAVNNLQQLQSTSNSYAIQAVTGDLDDIHTATIASSRAAVTLELVAAVRNKGVEAFNDIMRMQA
;
A
#
# COMPACT_ATOMS: atom_id res chain seq x y z
N MET A 1 -53.01 42.82 3.76
CA MET A 1 -53.09 41.36 3.52
C MET A 1 -51.70 40.87 3.15
N THR A 2 -50.93 40.39 4.12
CA THR A 2 -49.59 39.83 3.91
C THR A 2 -49.70 38.36 3.53
N ILE A 3 -49.17 37.98 2.38
CA ILE A 3 -49.18 36.61 1.87
C ILE A 3 -48.05 35.83 2.60
N PRO A 4 -48.33 34.66 3.21
CA PRO A 4 -47.28 33.88 3.86
C PRO A 4 -46.32 33.28 2.82
N ALA A 5 -45.02 33.25 3.15
CA ALA A 5 -43.99 32.63 2.31
C ALA A 5 -44.16 31.10 2.27
N ILE A 6 -44.02 30.51 1.08
CA ILE A 6 -44.04 29.06 0.89
C ILE A 6 -42.79 28.43 1.52
N GLY A 7 -43.00 27.46 2.42
CA GLY A 7 -41.94 26.70 3.07
C GLY A 7 -41.16 25.82 2.08
N SER A 8 -39.88 25.60 2.35
CA SER A 8 -38.99 24.77 1.55
C SER A 8 -39.42 23.31 1.52
N VAL A 9 -39.43 22.71 0.33
CA VAL A 9 -39.81 21.31 0.10
C VAL A 9 -38.68 20.40 0.63
N PRO A 10 -38.98 19.31 1.37
CA PRO A 10 -37.95 18.41 1.85
C PRO A 10 -37.25 17.67 0.70
N ALA A 11 -35.96 17.40 0.88
CA ALA A 11 -35.16 16.66 -0.09
C ALA A 11 -35.67 15.23 -0.27
N VAL A 12 -35.73 14.76 -1.52
CA VAL A 12 -36.11 13.38 -1.83
C VAL A 12 -34.96 12.46 -1.45
N SER A 13 -35.24 11.38 -0.72
CA SER A 13 -34.23 10.39 -0.37
C SER A 13 -33.82 9.65 -1.64
N ALA A 14 -32.52 9.71 -1.98
CA ALA A 14 -31.97 8.94 -3.08
C ALA A 14 -32.18 7.44 -2.82
N THR A 15 -32.51 6.77 -3.91
CA THR A 15 -32.95 5.38 -3.98
C THR A 15 -32.04 4.37 -3.28
N SER A 16 -32.64 3.45 -2.54
CA SER A 16 -31.98 2.47 -1.66
C SER A 16 -31.41 1.24 -2.37
N TYR A 17 -31.33 1.21 -3.70
CA TYR A 17 -30.92 0.03 -4.47
C TYR A 17 -29.44 0.00 -4.88
N LEU A 18 -28.65 1.00 -4.49
CA LEU A 18 -27.19 0.95 -4.61
C LEU A 18 -26.62 0.77 -3.22
N PRO A 19 -25.72 -0.21 -2.98
CA PRO A 19 -25.00 -0.27 -1.72
C PRO A 19 -24.29 1.07 -1.55
N ALA A 20 -24.51 1.71 -0.39
CA ALA A 20 -23.80 2.91 -0.03
C ALA A 20 -22.31 2.60 -0.14
N SER A 21 -21.62 3.22 -1.11
CA SER A 21 -20.19 3.38 -1.00
C SER A 21 -20.00 4.21 0.25
N THR A 22 -19.61 3.55 1.33
CA THR A 22 -19.06 4.22 2.51
C THR A 22 -17.82 4.94 2.01
N ALA A 23 -18.01 6.19 1.56
CA ALA A 23 -16.98 7.18 1.64
C ALA A 23 -16.62 7.24 3.13
N THR A 24 -15.61 6.47 3.51
CA THR A 24 -14.93 6.57 4.79
C THR A 24 -14.27 7.95 4.80
N GLY A 25 -15.06 8.96 5.10
CA GLY A 25 -14.63 10.20 5.71
C GLY A 25 -14.32 9.91 7.16
N ALA A 26 -13.26 9.15 7.39
CA ALA A 26 -12.57 9.14 8.66
C ALA A 26 -11.25 9.86 8.40
N THR A 27 -11.23 11.14 8.77
CA THR A 27 -10.00 11.87 9.07
C THR A 27 -9.38 11.20 10.29
N GLU A 28 -8.81 10.01 10.09
CA GLU A 28 -7.88 9.39 11.02
C GLU A 28 -6.52 9.99 10.72
N SER A 29 -5.95 10.63 11.73
CA SER A 29 -4.68 11.34 11.73
C SER A 29 -3.63 10.67 10.84
N SER A 30 -3.30 11.34 9.74
CA SER A 30 -2.47 10.83 8.64
C SER A 30 -0.96 10.75 8.95
N ASP A 31 -0.59 10.51 10.21
CA ASP A 31 0.82 10.39 10.63
C ASP A 31 1.33 8.94 10.60
N THR A 32 0.45 7.93 10.55
CA THR A 32 0.85 6.51 10.59
C THR A 32 0.76 5.78 9.26
N GLY A 33 0.12 6.37 8.24
CA GLY A 33 -0.18 5.68 6.98
C GLY A 33 1.08 5.26 6.21
N PHE A 34 2.04 6.17 6.04
CA PHE A 34 3.29 5.87 5.34
C PHE A 34 4.18 4.89 6.14
N ALA A 35 4.31 5.11 7.46
CA ALA A 35 5.10 4.22 8.32
C ALA A 35 4.54 2.80 8.36
N SER A 36 3.20 2.66 8.41
CA SER A 36 2.51 1.37 8.33
C SER A 36 2.70 0.72 6.96
N ALA A 37 2.59 1.47 5.86
CA ALA A 37 2.80 0.95 4.51
C ALA A 37 4.25 0.49 4.30
N LEU A 38 5.23 1.26 4.79
CA LEU A 38 6.65 0.90 4.71
C LEU A 38 6.95 -0.35 5.55
N THR A 39 6.40 -0.43 6.76
CA THR A 39 6.53 -1.62 7.62
C THR A 39 5.91 -2.85 6.95
N GLY A 40 4.74 -2.70 6.33
CA GLY A 40 4.10 -3.74 5.53
C GLY A 40 4.96 -4.19 4.34
N ALA A 41 5.58 -3.25 3.63
CA ALA A 41 6.48 -3.55 2.51
C ALA A 41 7.75 -4.30 2.93
N VAL A 42 8.35 -3.94 4.07
CA VAL A 42 9.51 -4.66 4.63
C VAL A 42 9.15 -6.09 5.03
N ASN A 43 8.00 -6.28 5.70
CA ASN A 43 7.49 -7.61 6.03
C ASN A 43 7.23 -8.44 4.76
N ASN A 44 6.68 -7.83 3.72
CA ASN A 44 6.44 -8.50 2.44
C ASN A 44 7.75 -8.92 1.75
N LEU A 45 8.78 -8.06 1.76
CA LEU A 45 10.12 -8.42 1.25
C LEU A 45 10.70 -9.61 2.00
N GLN A 46 10.58 -9.63 3.32
CA GLN A 46 11.08 -10.72 4.16
C GLN A 46 10.36 -12.04 3.84
N GLN A 47 9.05 -11.99 3.61
CA GLN A 47 8.26 -13.14 3.20
C GLN A 47 8.64 -13.63 1.79
N LEU A 48 8.84 -12.72 0.83
CA LEU A 48 9.29 -13.04 -0.53
C LEU A 48 10.66 -13.73 -0.51
N GLN A 49 11.58 -13.23 0.32
CA GLN A 49 12.92 -13.80 0.45
C GLN A 49 12.88 -15.19 1.07
N SER A 50 12.07 -15.41 2.12
CA SER A 50 11.86 -16.74 2.72
C SER A 50 11.25 -17.72 1.71
N THR A 51 10.27 -17.25 0.93
CA THR A 51 9.60 -18.06 -0.10
C THR A 51 10.57 -18.46 -1.21
N SER A 52 11.36 -17.50 -1.71
CA SER A 52 12.41 -17.77 -2.71
C SER A 52 13.43 -18.78 -2.21
N ASN A 53 13.83 -18.70 -0.94
CA ASN A 53 14.78 -19.64 -0.33
C ASN A 53 14.18 -21.05 -0.20
N SER A 54 12.91 -21.16 0.20
CA SER A 54 12.19 -22.44 0.23
C SER A 54 12.11 -23.09 -1.15
N TYR A 55 11.79 -22.33 -2.19
CA TYR A 55 11.75 -22.85 -3.57
C TYR A 55 13.15 -23.19 -4.10
N ALA A 56 14.19 -22.45 -3.70
CA ALA A 56 15.56 -22.77 -4.08
C ALA A 56 16.03 -24.09 -3.46
N ILE A 57 15.68 -24.36 -2.19
CA ILE A 57 15.96 -25.64 -1.53
C ILE A 57 15.22 -26.76 -2.24
N GLN A 58 13.91 -26.60 -2.49
CA GLN A 58 13.09 -27.59 -3.19
C GLN A 58 13.60 -27.89 -4.62
N ALA A 59 14.06 -26.87 -5.36
CA ALA A 59 14.68 -27.02 -6.67
C ALA A 59 15.97 -27.86 -6.62
N VAL A 60 16.79 -27.72 -5.57
CA VAL A 60 18.04 -28.48 -5.38
C VAL A 60 17.77 -29.92 -4.94
N THR A 61 16.72 -30.18 -4.15
CA THR A 61 16.33 -31.54 -3.75
C THR A 61 15.66 -32.36 -4.86
N GLY A 62 15.30 -31.75 -5.99
CA GLY A 62 14.68 -32.44 -7.13
C GLY A 62 13.17 -32.68 -7.01
N ASP A 63 12.52 -32.12 -5.97
CA ASP A 63 11.07 -32.23 -5.69
C ASP A 63 10.26 -31.07 -6.28
N LEU A 64 10.89 -30.19 -7.06
CA LEU A 64 10.21 -29.03 -7.65
C LEU A 64 9.69 -29.40 -9.04
N ASP A 65 8.37 -29.64 -9.14
CA ASP A 65 7.65 -29.86 -10.40
C ASP A 65 7.91 -28.76 -11.45
N ASP A 66 8.21 -27.52 -11.01
CA ASP A 66 8.42 -26.36 -11.88
C ASP A 66 9.61 -25.47 -11.46
N ILE A 67 10.78 -25.70 -12.06
CA ILE A 67 12.00 -24.84 -11.96
C ILE A 67 11.69 -23.35 -12.21
N HIS A 68 10.72 -23.06 -13.09
CA HIS A 68 10.32 -21.69 -13.41
C HIS A 68 9.78 -20.92 -12.19
N THR A 69 9.18 -21.60 -11.22
CA THR A 69 8.65 -20.98 -9.99
C THR A 69 9.78 -20.44 -9.12
N ALA A 70 10.89 -21.18 -9.00
CA ALA A 70 12.07 -20.73 -8.27
C ALA A 70 12.73 -19.53 -8.95
N THR A 71 12.82 -19.53 -10.28
CA THR A 71 13.39 -18.42 -11.05
C THR A 71 12.51 -17.17 -10.96
N ILE A 72 11.18 -17.29 -11.07
CA ILE A 72 10.24 -16.17 -10.93
C ILE A 72 10.30 -15.59 -9.51
N ALA A 73 10.31 -16.44 -8.49
CA ALA A 73 10.42 -16.00 -7.10
C ALA A 73 11.74 -15.23 -6.86
N SER A 74 12.85 -15.74 -7.41
CA SER A 74 14.15 -15.09 -7.31
C SER A 74 14.19 -13.72 -8.01
N SER A 75 13.66 -13.62 -9.23
CA SER A 75 13.56 -12.36 -9.96
C SER A 75 12.67 -11.34 -9.24
N ARG A 76 11.53 -11.78 -8.68
CA ARG A 76 10.65 -10.90 -7.91
C ARG A 76 11.35 -10.39 -6.65
N ALA A 77 12.04 -11.25 -5.92
CA ALA A 77 12.80 -10.86 -4.74
C ALA A 77 13.90 -9.85 -5.09
N ALA A 78 14.63 -10.06 -6.20
CA ALA A 78 15.68 -9.15 -6.67
C ALA A 78 15.14 -7.74 -7.00
N VAL A 79 14.08 -7.65 -7.81
CA VAL A 79 13.45 -6.37 -8.18
C VAL A 79 12.86 -5.67 -6.95
N THR A 80 12.27 -6.42 -6.03
CA THR A 80 11.70 -5.84 -4.79
C THR A 80 12.81 -5.27 -3.90
N LEU A 81 13.96 -5.95 -3.80
CA LEU A 81 15.11 -5.46 -3.04
C LEU A 81 15.68 -4.17 -3.64
N GLU A 82 15.78 -4.10 -4.98
CA GLU A 82 16.22 -2.89 -5.68
C GLU A 82 15.27 -1.72 -5.39
N LEU A 83 13.96 -1.94 -5.45
CA LEU A 83 12.95 -0.93 -5.13
C LEU A 83 13.09 -0.44 -3.68
N VAL A 84 13.26 -1.35 -2.72
CA VAL A 84 13.42 -0.98 -1.31
C VAL A 84 14.70 -0.18 -1.09
N ALA A 85 15.80 -0.55 -1.75
CA ALA A 85 17.05 0.21 -1.69
C ALA A 85 16.89 1.63 -2.26
N ALA A 86 16.18 1.77 -3.38
CA ALA A 86 15.88 3.07 -3.97
C ALA A 86 15.03 3.95 -3.04
N VAL A 87 13.97 3.40 -2.44
CA VAL A 87 13.12 4.11 -1.46
C VAL A 87 13.94 4.52 -0.23
N ARG A 88 14.79 3.64 0.29
CA ARG A 88 15.69 3.96 1.42
C ARG A 88 16.61 5.13 1.09
N ASN A 89 17.27 5.08 -0.07
CA ASN A 89 18.19 6.13 -0.49
C ASN A 89 17.45 7.47 -0.68
N LYS A 90 16.27 7.46 -1.32
CA LYS A 90 15.46 8.67 -1.50
C LYS A 90 14.96 9.24 -0.16
N GLY A 91 14.63 8.39 0.81
CA GLY A 91 14.25 8.81 2.15
C GLY A 91 15.39 9.53 2.88
N VAL A 92 16.62 9.01 2.78
CA VAL A 92 17.81 9.65 3.36
C VAL A 92 18.14 10.97 2.66
N GLU A 93 18.03 11.03 1.34
CA GLU A 93 18.20 12.28 0.58
C GLU A 93 17.19 13.35 1.02
N ALA A 94 15.91 13.00 1.09
CA ALA A 94 14.85 13.94 1.49
C ALA A 94 15.07 14.47 2.91
N PHE A 95 15.53 13.62 3.84
CA PHE A 95 15.88 14.05 5.19
C PHE A 95 17.06 15.04 5.18
N ASN A 96 18.12 14.76 4.42
CA ASN A 96 19.26 15.65 4.30
C ASN A 96 18.89 16.99 3.63
N ASP A 97 18.04 16.98 2.61
CA ASP A 97 17.56 18.20 1.95
C ASP A 97 16.75 19.08 2.91
N ILE A 98 15.87 18.49 3.73
CA ILE A 98 15.12 19.22 4.77
C ILE A 98 16.08 19.86 5.78
N MET A 99 17.09 19.12 6.24
CA MET A 99 18.11 19.65 7.16
C MET A 99 18.90 20.81 6.53
N ARG A 100 19.19 20.76 5.22
CA ARG A 100 19.86 21.84 4.50
C ARG A 100 18.96 23.05 4.23
N MET A 101 17.64 22.88 4.15
CA MET A 101 16.68 24.00 4.03
C MET A 101 16.43 24.71 5.36
N GLN A 102 16.58 24.04 6.49
CA GLN A 102 16.35 24.60 7.83
C GLN A 102 17.61 25.18 8.49
N ALA A 103 18.79 24.94 7.91
CA ALA A 103 20.07 25.46 8.37
C ALA A 103 20.45 26.80 7.70
#